data_AF-A0A4R4RZC0-F1
#
_entry.id   AF-A0A4R4RZC0-F1
#
_cell.length_a   1.000
_cell.length_b   1.000
_cell.length_c   1.000
_cell.angle_alpha   90.00
_cell.angle_beta   90.00
_cell.angle_gamma   90.00
#
_symmetry.space_group_name_H-M   'P 1'
#
loop_
_entity.id
_entity.type
_entity.pdbx_description
1 polymer ?
#
loop_
_entity_poly.entity_id
_entity_poly.type
_entity_poly.pdbx_seq_one_letter_code
_entity_poly.pdbx_strand_id
1 'polypeptide(L)'
;MNLHSDTSAAPFWVDEDYDRAQASDGVSRYGSYVRDRLNGSFAECWDGTFAEPSSRLVEFASAAWRTATGPVMAPGYIRLHSRVLSAQLQRSHWDGSLIAAVSLVAPWPASLADSVEWRQGRCWRDWPTELRGDGYVFVDPTERDVTRHPFMQASLALTFSVPVGGLPAAPQGPGDGVEERARRAVEGLVVELNRVVGPVLDVLEEGRAR
;
A
#
# COMPACT_ATOMS: atom_id res chain seq x y z
N MET A 1 17.58 -10.10 -29.77
CA MET A 1 17.13 -11.12 -28.80
C MET A 1 17.56 -10.63 -27.44
N ASN A 2 16.78 -9.72 -26.85
CA ASN A 2 17.02 -9.15 -25.53
C ASN A 2 15.96 -9.73 -24.61
N LEU A 3 16.37 -10.71 -23.82
CA LEU A 3 15.62 -11.22 -22.68
C LEU A 3 15.41 -10.04 -21.73
N HIS A 4 14.23 -9.45 -21.72
CA HIS A 4 13.77 -8.68 -20.58
C HIS A 4 13.57 -9.71 -19.46
N SER A 5 14.56 -9.82 -18.59
CA SER A 5 14.38 -10.47 -17.30
C SER A 5 13.40 -9.61 -16.51
N ASP A 6 12.13 -9.99 -16.60
CA ASP A 6 11.05 -9.49 -15.75
C ASP A 6 11.42 -9.82 -14.30
N THR A 7 12.11 -8.88 -13.66
CA THR A 7 12.38 -8.96 -12.23
C THR A 7 11.10 -8.46 -11.60
N SER A 8 10.25 -9.38 -11.09
CA SER A 8 9.04 -9.03 -10.34
C SER A 8 9.42 -7.95 -9.32
N ALA A 9 8.97 -6.71 -9.57
CA ALA A 9 9.22 -5.61 -8.67
C ALA A 9 8.41 -5.87 -7.41
N ALA A 10 9.03 -5.75 -6.24
CA ALA A 10 8.39 -6.02 -4.96
C ALA A 10 7.03 -5.27 -4.84
N PRO A 11 6.00 -5.86 -4.22
CA PRO A 11 4.69 -5.23 -4.08
C PRO A 11 4.74 -3.81 -3.49
N PHE A 12 5.68 -3.57 -2.58
CA PHE A 12 5.91 -2.32 -1.88
C PHE A 12 7.40 -1.98 -1.85
N TRP A 13 7.77 -0.72 -2.07
CA TRP A 13 9.13 -0.24 -1.83
C TRP A 13 9.15 1.20 -1.35
N VAL A 14 10.21 1.56 -0.63
CA VAL A 14 10.48 2.95 -0.22
C VAL A 14 11.26 3.63 -1.34
N ASP A 15 10.85 4.84 -1.70
CA ASP A 15 11.50 5.66 -2.72
C ASP A 15 12.24 6.83 -2.04
N GLU A 16 13.35 6.50 -1.38
CA GLU A 16 14.16 7.46 -0.61
C GLU A 16 14.74 8.57 -1.49
N ASP A 17 15.11 8.23 -2.72
CA ASP A 17 15.67 9.17 -3.68
C ASP A 17 14.64 10.24 -4.05
N TYR A 18 13.41 9.83 -4.38
CA TYR A 18 12.33 10.78 -4.64
C TYR A 18 11.95 11.57 -3.39
N ASP A 19 11.88 10.91 -2.23
CA ASP A 19 11.55 11.56 -0.95
C ASP A 19 12.51 12.71 -0.64
N ARG A 20 13.82 12.47 -0.77
CA ARG A 20 14.87 13.46 -0.56
C ARG A 20 14.87 14.54 -1.64
N ALA A 21 14.81 14.14 -2.91
CA ALA A 21 14.90 15.06 -4.05
C ALA A 21 13.75 16.06 -4.10
N GLN A 22 12.58 15.71 -3.55
CA GLN A 22 11.39 16.54 -3.54
C GLN A 22 11.13 17.20 -2.16
N ALA A 23 12.04 17.05 -1.20
CA ALA A 23 11.91 17.63 0.13
C ALA A 23 12.13 19.14 0.12
N SER A 24 11.16 19.90 0.65
CA SER A 24 11.26 21.35 0.78
C SER A 24 12.33 21.80 1.78
N ASP A 25 12.63 20.95 2.76
CA ASP A 25 13.68 21.17 3.76
C ASP A 25 15.04 20.56 3.37
N GLY A 26 15.13 19.93 2.19
CA GLY A 26 16.32 19.24 1.69
C GLY A 26 16.68 17.95 2.44
N VAL A 27 15.84 17.48 3.36
CA VAL A 27 16.10 16.28 4.17
C VAL A 27 15.14 15.16 3.79
N SER A 28 13.84 15.33 4.02
CA SER A 28 12.82 14.29 3.77
C SER A 28 11.42 14.91 3.71
N ARG A 29 10.66 14.60 2.65
CA ARG A 29 9.23 14.94 2.60
C ARG A 29 8.49 14.17 3.68
N TYR A 30 8.70 12.86 3.75
CA TYR A 30 8.04 12.01 4.73
C TYR A 30 8.28 12.50 6.17
N GLY A 31 9.53 12.81 6.52
CA GLY A 31 9.86 13.38 7.82
C GLY A 31 9.13 14.70 8.12
N SER A 32 8.98 15.56 7.11
CA SER A 32 8.16 16.79 7.23
C SER A 32 6.69 16.47 7.48
N TYR A 33 6.12 15.50 6.76
CA TYR A 33 4.74 15.06 6.97
C TYR A 33 4.52 14.46 8.36
N VAL A 34 5.51 13.71 8.90
CA VAL A 34 5.48 13.17 10.27
C VAL A 34 5.49 14.31 11.29
N ARG A 35 6.39 15.30 11.14
CA ARG A 35 6.48 16.47 12.03
C ARG A 35 5.17 17.26 12.09
N ASP A 36 4.56 17.51 10.95
CA ASP A 36 3.28 18.24 10.87
C ASP A 36 2.12 17.50 11.56
N ARG A 37 2.29 16.20 11.84
CA ARG A 37 1.24 15.31 12.37
C ARG A 37 1.49 14.83 13.79
N LEU A 38 2.54 15.30 14.46
CA LEU A 38 2.83 14.94 15.85
C LEU A 38 1.61 15.22 16.75
N ASN A 39 1.00 16.40 16.65
CA ASN A 39 -0.17 16.76 17.45
C ASN A 39 -1.51 16.27 16.86
N GLY A 40 -1.47 15.52 15.76
CA GLY A 40 -2.64 14.99 15.06
C GLY A 40 -2.60 13.47 15.06
N SER A 41 -2.30 12.87 13.90
CA SER A 41 -2.34 11.43 13.69
C SER A 41 -1.42 10.60 14.59
N PHE A 42 -0.42 11.22 15.23
CA PHE A 42 0.46 10.54 16.19
C PHE A 42 0.15 10.87 17.66
N ALA A 43 -0.76 11.80 17.96
CA ALA A 43 -0.97 12.30 19.33
C ALA A 43 -1.32 11.18 20.32
N GLU A 44 -2.16 10.24 19.88
CA GLU A 44 -2.61 9.10 20.69
C GLU A 44 -1.45 8.17 21.11
N CYS A 45 -0.31 8.22 20.40
CA CYS A 45 0.87 7.43 20.75
C CYS A 45 1.50 7.86 22.08
N TRP A 46 1.21 9.06 22.59
CA TRP A 46 1.83 9.57 23.83
C TRP A 46 0.91 10.43 24.70
N ASP A 47 -0.37 10.56 24.37
CA ASP A 47 -1.36 11.27 25.21
C ASP A 47 -1.92 10.43 26.37
N GLY A 48 -1.50 9.15 26.46
CA GLY A 48 -1.96 8.19 27.47
C GLY A 48 -3.04 7.23 26.99
N THR A 49 -3.57 7.39 25.78
CA THR A 49 -4.57 6.49 25.16
C THR A 49 -4.04 5.07 25.05
N PHE A 50 -2.79 4.92 24.60
CA PHE A 50 -2.10 3.63 24.50
C PHE A 50 -0.97 3.53 25.54
N ALA A 51 -1.36 3.23 26.78
CA ALA A 51 -0.43 3.08 27.91
C ALA A 51 0.53 1.89 27.72
N GLU A 52 0.02 0.76 27.24
CA GLU A 52 0.80 -0.46 27.03
C GLU A 52 1.80 -0.32 25.86
N PRO A 53 3.09 -0.67 26.02
CA PRO A 53 4.09 -0.50 24.97
C PRO A 53 3.76 -1.21 23.65
N SER A 54 3.15 -2.40 23.71
CA SER A 54 2.75 -3.15 22.52
C SER A 54 1.60 -2.47 21.77
N SER A 55 0.60 -1.95 22.49
CA SER A 55 -0.51 -1.20 21.88
C SER A 55 -0.03 0.09 21.23
N ARG A 56 0.88 0.80 21.90
CA ARG A 56 1.50 2.01 21.37
C ARG A 56 2.32 1.74 20.11
N LEU A 57 3.06 0.63 20.07
CA LEU A 57 3.81 0.21 18.88
C LEU A 57 2.89 -0.04 17.68
N VAL A 58 1.77 -0.73 17.91
CA VAL A 58 0.78 -0.99 16.85
C VAL A 58 0.16 0.30 16.32
N GLU A 59 -0.21 1.24 17.21
CA GLU A 59 -0.77 2.52 16.78
C GLU A 59 0.28 3.36 16.04
N PHE A 60 1.49 3.44 16.58
CA PHE A 60 2.59 4.18 15.96
C PHE A 60 2.91 3.67 14.55
N ALA A 61 3.00 2.34 14.39
CA ALA A 61 3.22 1.71 13.10
C ALA A 61 2.07 2.00 12.10
N SER A 62 0.82 1.98 12.58
CA SER A 62 -0.36 2.30 11.77
C SER A 62 -0.37 3.76 11.31
N ALA A 63 -0.04 4.69 12.21
CA ALA A 63 0.07 6.12 11.89
C ALA A 63 1.23 6.42 10.93
N ALA A 64 2.37 5.76 11.13
CA ALA A 64 3.53 5.86 10.24
C ALA A 64 3.20 5.39 8.82
N TRP A 65 2.55 4.22 8.67
CA TRP A 65 2.11 3.69 7.38
C TRP A 65 1.09 4.61 6.69
N ARG A 66 0.09 5.08 7.43
CA ARG A 66 -0.96 5.98 6.90
C ARG A 66 -0.37 7.30 6.42
N THR A 67 0.66 7.81 7.10
CA THR A 67 1.38 9.02 6.69
C THR A 67 2.24 8.78 5.44
N ALA A 68 2.80 7.58 5.30
CA ALA A 68 3.68 7.20 4.20
C ALA A 68 2.94 6.88 2.90
N THR A 69 1.63 6.65 2.96
CA THR A 69 0.79 6.30 1.81
C THR A 69 -0.20 7.42 1.45
N GLY A 70 -0.81 7.32 0.27
CA GLY A 70 -1.93 8.18 -0.10
C GLY A 70 -3.18 7.89 0.74
N PRO A 71 -4.10 8.85 0.93
CA PRO A 71 -4.09 10.20 0.35
C PRO A 71 -3.29 11.21 1.19
N VAL A 72 -2.69 10.80 2.31
CA VAL A 72 -1.97 11.74 3.20
C VAL A 72 -0.77 12.32 2.49
N MET A 73 0.08 11.47 1.92
CA MET A 73 1.23 11.88 1.13
C MET A 73 1.04 11.44 -0.32
N ALA A 74 1.07 12.40 -1.24
CA ALA A 74 0.93 12.15 -2.68
C ALA A 74 2.02 12.90 -3.47
N PRO A 75 2.81 12.21 -4.31
CA PRO A 75 3.03 10.76 -4.27
C PRO A 75 3.58 10.31 -2.91
N GLY A 76 3.19 9.10 -2.48
CA GLY A 76 3.55 8.55 -1.18
C GLY A 76 5.05 8.29 -1.01
N TYR A 77 5.48 8.19 0.24
CA TYR A 77 6.83 7.73 0.60
C TYR A 77 7.04 6.26 0.22
N ILE A 78 5.98 5.46 0.38
CA ILE A 78 5.91 4.09 -0.13
C ILE A 78 5.32 4.13 -1.54
N ARG A 79 6.00 3.43 -2.44
CA ARG A 79 5.51 3.12 -3.78
C ARG A 79 4.88 1.74 -3.80
N LEU A 80 3.89 1.61 -4.67
CA LEU A 80 3.08 0.42 -4.81
C LEU A 80 3.32 -0.16 -6.20
N HIS A 81 3.40 -1.48 -6.27
CA HIS A 81 3.36 -2.19 -7.54
C HIS A 81 2.06 -1.85 -8.28
N SER A 82 2.08 -1.81 -9.62
CA SER A 82 0.95 -1.33 -10.45
C SER A 82 -0.37 -2.06 -10.21
N ARG A 83 -0.32 -3.33 -9.80
CA ARG A 83 -1.49 -4.15 -9.40
C ARG A 83 -2.03 -3.86 -8.02
N VAL A 84 -1.27 -3.23 -7.14
CA VAL A 84 -1.71 -2.94 -5.78
C VAL A 84 -2.59 -1.69 -5.81
N LEU A 85 -3.89 -1.89 -5.62
CA LEU A 85 -4.89 -0.83 -5.60
C LEU A 85 -4.84 -0.04 -4.29
N SER A 86 -4.64 -0.75 -3.18
CA SER A 86 -4.53 -0.15 -1.85
C SER A 86 -3.83 -1.09 -0.87
N ALA A 87 -3.22 -0.50 0.17
CA ALA A 87 -2.70 -1.22 1.31
C ALA A 87 -2.90 -0.37 2.57
N GLN A 88 -3.74 -0.88 3.48
CA GLN A 88 -4.12 -0.22 4.71
C GLN A 88 -3.65 -1.04 5.90
N LEU A 89 -3.18 -0.37 6.94
CA LEU A 89 -2.79 -0.98 8.20
C LEU A 89 -3.54 -0.31 9.34
N GLN A 90 -4.09 -1.13 10.23
CA GLN A 90 -4.89 -0.67 11.35
C GLN A 90 -4.78 -1.61 12.55
N ARG A 91 -5.00 -1.05 13.75
CA ARG A 91 -5.14 -1.82 14.97
C ARG A 91 -6.46 -2.59 14.97
N SER A 92 -6.39 -3.88 15.28
CA SER A 92 -7.54 -4.74 15.56
C SER A 92 -8.29 -4.26 16.79
N HIS A 93 -9.60 -4.05 16.66
CA HIS A 93 -10.46 -3.73 17.82
C HIS A 93 -10.70 -4.94 18.73
N TRP A 94 -10.41 -6.16 18.26
CA TRP A 94 -10.63 -7.39 19.02
C TRP A 94 -9.51 -7.67 20.03
N ASP A 95 -8.27 -7.67 19.56
CA ASP A 95 -7.09 -8.07 20.35
C ASP A 95 -5.95 -7.06 20.32
N GLY A 96 -6.11 -5.95 19.60
CA GLY A 96 -5.08 -4.91 19.47
C GLY A 96 -3.92 -5.28 18.56
N SER A 97 -3.95 -6.41 17.86
CA SER A 97 -2.94 -6.77 16.85
C SER A 97 -2.95 -5.81 15.65
N LEU A 98 -1.85 -5.74 14.91
CA LEU A 98 -1.80 -5.00 13.65
C LEU A 98 -2.38 -5.86 12.53
N ILE A 99 -3.34 -5.33 11.78
CA ILE A 99 -3.95 -6.00 10.63
C ILE A 99 -3.64 -5.20 9.37
N ALA A 100 -3.24 -5.89 8.30
CA ALA A 100 -3.14 -5.35 6.96
C ALA A 100 -4.36 -5.76 6.12
N ALA A 101 -4.85 -4.84 5.30
CA ALA A 101 -5.82 -5.08 4.24
C ALA A 101 -5.21 -4.56 2.93
N VAL A 102 -4.93 -5.47 1.99
CA VAL A 102 -4.31 -5.16 0.70
C VAL A 102 -5.27 -5.57 -0.41
N SER A 103 -5.53 -4.66 -1.34
CA SER A 103 -6.33 -4.92 -2.52
C SER A 103 -5.45 -4.99 -3.76
N LEU A 104 -5.62 -6.06 -4.56
CA LEU A 104 -4.88 -6.30 -5.79
C LEU A 104 -5.83 -6.41 -6.98
N VAL A 105 -5.41 -5.90 -8.13
CA VAL A 105 -6.03 -6.21 -9.42
C VAL A 105 -5.83 -7.68 -9.74
N ALA A 106 -6.91 -8.36 -10.09
CA ALA A 106 -6.93 -9.77 -10.44
C ALA A 106 -7.56 -9.97 -11.82
N PRO A 107 -7.17 -11.03 -12.55
CA PRO A 107 -7.92 -11.44 -13.72
C PRO A 107 -9.33 -11.86 -13.35
N TRP A 108 -10.23 -11.86 -14.32
CA TRP A 108 -11.56 -12.42 -14.13
C TRP A 108 -11.49 -13.89 -13.68
N PRO A 109 -12.36 -14.32 -12.76
CA PRO A 109 -12.51 -15.74 -12.46
C PRO A 109 -12.73 -16.54 -13.75
N ALA A 110 -12.08 -17.70 -13.89
CA ALA A 110 -12.14 -18.51 -15.10
C ALA A 110 -13.59 -18.81 -15.55
N SER A 111 -14.49 -19.08 -14.60
CA SER A 111 -15.91 -19.30 -14.87
C SER A 111 -16.62 -18.11 -15.56
N LEU A 112 -16.17 -16.88 -15.34
CA LEU A 112 -16.68 -15.67 -15.99
C LEU A 112 -15.90 -15.33 -17.27
N ALA A 113 -14.60 -15.63 -17.30
CA ALA A 113 -13.75 -15.44 -18.46
C ALA A 113 -14.13 -16.37 -19.63
N ASP A 114 -14.51 -17.62 -19.34
CA ASP A 114 -14.79 -18.65 -20.33
C ASP A 114 -16.27 -18.70 -20.76
N SER A 115 -17.17 -18.03 -20.02
CA SER A 115 -18.60 -17.97 -20.34
C SER A 115 -18.97 -16.67 -21.05
N VAL A 116 -19.74 -16.80 -22.14
CA VAL A 116 -20.34 -15.67 -22.87
C VAL A 116 -21.81 -15.44 -22.52
N GLU A 117 -22.47 -16.38 -21.84
CA GLU A 117 -23.92 -16.36 -21.59
C GLU A 117 -24.32 -15.21 -20.65
N TRP A 118 -23.56 -15.02 -19.57
CA TRP A 118 -23.80 -13.94 -18.61
C TRP A 118 -23.56 -12.55 -19.22
N ARG A 119 -22.78 -12.46 -20.30
CA ARG A 119 -22.44 -11.18 -20.94
C ARG A 119 -23.65 -10.57 -21.65
N GLN A 120 -24.67 -11.36 -22.00
CA GLN A 120 -25.91 -10.90 -22.65
C GLN A 120 -25.65 -9.96 -23.85
N GLY A 121 -24.65 -10.29 -24.67
CA GLY A 121 -24.25 -9.49 -25.84
C GLY A 121 -23.47 -8.21 -25.52
N ARG A 122 -23.16 -7.92 -24.25
CA ARG A 122 -22.32 -6.77 -23.85
C ARG A 122 -20.84 -7.09 -23.98
N CYS A 123 -20.07 -6.11 -24.44
CA CYS A 123 -18.61 -6.15 -24.45
C CYS A 123 -18.05 -5.57 -23.14
N TRP A 124 -18.07 -6.36 -22.07
CA TRP A 124 -17.45 -6.00 -20.79
C TRP A 124 -15.94 -5.83 -20.94
N ARG A 125 -15.37 -4.78 -20.35
CA ARG A 125 -13.92 -4.54 -20.28
C ARG A 125 -13.39 -4.82 -18.88
N ASP A 126 -12.14 -5.23 -18.80
CA ASP A 126 -11.43 -5.37 -17.53
C ASP A 126 -10.89 -4.00 -17.05
N TRP A 127 -10.14 -3.99 -15.95
CA TRP A 127 -9.47 -2.82 -15.41
C TRP A 127 -8.77 -1.99 -16.49
N PRO A 128 -9.08 -0.68 -16.60
CA PRO A 128 -8.35 0.20 -17.49
C PRO A 128 -6.93 0.42 -16.97
N THR A 129 -6.02 0.73 -17.90
CA THR A 129 -4.64 1.08 -17.58
C THR A 129 -4.28 2.42 -18.20
N GLU A 130 -3.46 3.18 -17.47
CA GLU A 130 -2.91 4.45 -17.92
C GLU A 130 -1.38 4.40 -17.90
N LEU A 131 -0.76 5.00 -18.91
CA LEU A 131 0.69 5.22 -18.91
C LEU A 131 1.02 6.31 -17.89
N ARG A 132 1.81 5.98 -16.86
CA ARG A 132 2.33 6.93 -15.86
C ARG A 132 3.82 6.68 -15.63
N GLY A 133 4.62 7.73 -15.84
CA GLY A 133 6.08 7.59 -15.83
C GLY A 133 6.52 6.58 -16.89
N ASP A 134 7.25 5.56 -16.46
CA ASP A 134 7.84 4.56 -17.35
C ASP A 134 6.98 3.29 -17.55
N GLY A 135 5.76 3.24 -17.00
CA GLY A 135 4.93 2.03 -17.02
C GLY A 135 3.43 2.26 -17.02
N TYR A 136 2.68 1.18 -17.18
CA TYR A 136 1.22 1.20 -17.09
C TYR A 136 0.78 0.88 -15.67
N VAL A 137 -0.15 1.68 -15.16
CA VAL A 137 -0.81 1.44 -13.86
C VAL A 137 -2.30 1.19 -14.08
N PHE A 138 -2.89 0.34 -13.25
CA PHE A 138 -4.33 0.16 -13.23
C PHE A 138 -5.00 1.36 -12.56
N VAL A 139 -6.12 1.78 -13.12
CA VAL A 139 -6.90 2.94 -12.62
C VAL A 139 -8.39 2.61 -12.60
N ASP A 140 -9.16 3.40 -11.87
CA ASP A 140 -10.62 3.33 -11.98
C ASP A 140 -11.09 3.89 -13.33
N PRO A 141 -12.13 3.29 -13.96
CA PRO A 141 -12.71 3.82 -15.18
C PRO A 141 -13.31 5.20 -14.93
N THR A 142 -13.03 6.14 -15.82
CA THR A 142 -13.64 7.48 -15.74
C THR A 142 -15.13 7.41 -16.10
N GLU A 143 -15.91 8.42 -15.72
CA GLU A 143 -17.32 8.52 -16.16
C GLU A 143 -17.44 8.41 -17.68
N ARG A 144 -16.51 9.03 -18.42
CA ARG A 144 -16.45 8.96 -19.88
C ARG A 144 -16.25 7.53 -20.38
N ASP A 145 -15.41 6.73 -19.71
CA ASP A 145 -15.18 5.34 -20.09
C ASP A 145 -16.43 4.49 -19.88
N VAL A 146 -17.08 4.65 -18.73
CA VAL A 146 -18.29 3.90 -18.37
C VAL A 146 -19.46 4.20 -19.30
N THR A 147 -19.58 5.42 -19.82
CA THR A 147 -20.61 5.73 -20.85
C THR A 147 -20.37 5.02 -22.19
N ARG A 148 -19.13 4.61 -22.48
CA ARG A 148 -18.76 3.97 -23.75
C ARG A 148 -18.82 2.46 -23.67
N HIS A 149 -18.36 1.90 -22.55
CA HIS A 149 -18.28 0.46 -22.34
C HIS A 149 -18.58 0.11 -20.88
N PRO A 150 -19.26 -1.03 -20.62
CA PRO A 150 -19.37 -1.55 -19.27
C PRO A 150 -18.03 -2.19 -18.83
N PHE A 151 -17.72 -2.09 -17.53
CA PHE A 151 -16.49 -2.63 -16.93
C PHE A 151 -16.83 -3.70 -15.90
N MET A 152 -16.08 -4.79 -15.91
CA MET A 152 -16.06 -5.80 -14.84
C MET A 152 -14.65 -5.82 -14.28
N GLN A 153 -14.48 -5.31 -13.07
CA GLN A 153 -13.17 -5.13 -12.43
C GLN A 153 -12.97 -6.20 -11.36
N ALA A 154 -12.23 -7.25 -11.67
CA ALA A 154 -11.93 -8.30 -10.70
C ALA A 154 -10.77 -7.87 -9.78
N SER A 155 -10.95 -8.09 -8.47
CA SER A 155 -9.94 -7.75 -7.46
C SER A 155 -9.87 -8.82 -6.38
N LEU A 156 -8.71 -8.94 -5.77
CA LEU A 156 -8.48 -9.78 -4.59
C LEU A 156 -8.26 -8.90 -3.37
N ALA A 157 -8.81 -9.32 -2.23
CA ALA A 157 -8.54 -8.71 -0.94
C ALA A 157 -7.75 -9.71 -0.08
N LEU A 158 -6.59 -9.27 0.40
CA LEU A 158 -5.76 -9.99 1.35
C LEU A 158 -5.88 -9.30 2.70
N THR A 159 -6.42 -10.00 3.70
CA THR A 159 -6.52 -9.50 5.08
C THR A 159 -5.78 -10.45 6.01
N PHE A 160 -4.78 -9.94 6.72
CA PHE A 160 -3.90 -10.75 7.56
C PHE A 160 -3.33 -9.96 8.73
N SER A 161 -2.91 -10.66 9.78
CA SER A 161 -2.18 -10.05 10.89
C SER A 161 -0.72 -9.79 10.49
N VAL A 162 -0.19 -8.65 10.92
CA VAL A 162 1.19 -8.23 10.67
C VAL A 162 2.00 -8.37 11.97
N PRO A 163 3.06 -9.17 11.99
CA PRO A 163 3.96 -9.24 13.14
C PRO A 163 4.63 -7.88 13.40
N VAL A 164 4.54 -7.39 14.64
CA VAL A 164 5.18 -6.12 15.05
C VAL A 164 6.48 -6.32 15.84
N GLY A 165 6.85 -7.56 16.16
CA GLY A 165 8.00 -7.86 17.02
C GLY A 165 9.36 -7.43 16.44
N GLY A 166 9.46 -7.28 15.12
CA GLY A 166 10.65 -6.77 14.43
C GLY A 166 10.68 -5.26 14.23
N LEU A 167 9.61 -4.54 14.60
CA LEU A 167 9.52 -3.09 14.41
C LEU A 167 10.29 -2.34 15.53
N PRO A 168 10.83 -1.13 15.24
CA PRO A 168 11.45 -0.31 16.27
C PRO A 168 10.43 0.05 17.36
N ALA A 169 10.86 0.09 18.61
CA ALA A 169 10.00 0.53 19.70
C ALA A 169 9.41 1.92 19.43
N ALA A 170 8.13 2.11 19.76
CA ALA A 170 7.47 3.40 19.62
C ALA A 170 8.17 4.49 20.45
N PRO A 171 8.21 5.74 19.93
CA PRO A 171 8.70 6.87 20.70
C PRO A 171 7.91 7.05 22.02
N GLN A 172 8.58 7.55 23.05
CA GLN A 172 7.91 7.90 24.32
C GLN A 172 7.22 9.27 24.27
N GLY A 173 7.50 10.08 23.26
CA GLY A 173 6.88 11.38 23.05
C GLY A 173 7.41 12.10 21.80
N PRO A 174 6.92 13.31 21.52
CA PRO A 174 7.19 14.02 20.27
C PRO A 174 8.68 14.43 20.09
N GLY A 175 9.47 14.45 21.16
CA GLY A 175 10.91 14.73 21.13
C GLY A 175 11.82 13.50 20.98
N ASP A 176 11.27 12.28 20.91
CA ASP A 176 12.03 11.02 20.91
C ASP A 176 12.30 10.48 19.49
N GLY A 177 12.82 11.35 18.62
CA GLY A 177 13.26 11.00 17.27
C GLY A 177 12.18 10.32 16.43
N VAL A 178 10.98 10.93 16.39
CA VAL A 178 9.76 10.32 15.85
C VAL A 178 9.90 10.00 14.36
N GLU A 179 10.53 10.89 13.59
CA GLU A 179 10.69 10.78 12.13
C GLU A 179 11.52 9.54 11.76
N GLU A 180 12.67 9.36 12.42
CA GLU A 180 13.56 8.23 12.17
C GLU A 180 12.93 6.90 12.59
N ARG A 181 12.19 6.88 13.71
CA ARG A 181 11.45 5.68 14.15
C ARG A 181 10.30 5.36 13.20
N ALA A 182 9.58 6.36 12.70
CA ALA A 182 8.49 6.19 11.75
C ALA A 182 9.02 5.62 10.43
N ARG A 183 10.16 6.14 9.94
CA ARG A 183 10.85 5.63 8.75
C ARG A 183 11.20 4.15 8.89
N ARG A 184 11.87 3.78 9.98
CA ARG A 184 12.24 2.38 10.27
C ARG A 184 11.02 1.47 10.46
N ALA A 185 9.95 1.98 11.06
CA ALA A 185 8.70 1.23 11.19
C ALA A 185 8.10 0.93 9.82
N VAL A 186 8.04 1.94 8.93
CA VAL A 186 7.60 1.75 7.54
C VAL A 186 8.45 0.74 6.79
N GLU A 187 9.77 0.80 6.91
CA GLU A 187 10.67 -0.18 6.28
C GLU A 187 10.41 -1.61 6.77
N GLY A 188 10.25 -1.78 8.08
CA GLY A 188 9.88 -3.09 8.65
C GLY A 188 8.53 -3.59 8.16
N LEU A 189 7.53 -2.70 8.06
CA LEU A 189 6.22 -3.04 7.52
C LEU A 189 6.28 -3.43 6.04
N VAL A 190 7.07 -2.72 5.22
CA VAL A 190 7.28 -3.06 3.81
C VAL A 190 7.84 -4.48 3.67
N VAL A 191 8.79 -4.87 4.52
CA VAL A 191 9.33 -6.23 4.55
C VAL A 191 8.24 -7.27 4.87
N GLU A 192 7.46 -7.05 5.92
CA GLU A 192 6.40 -7.98 6.33
C GLU A 192 5.28 -8.09 5.29
N LEU A 193 4.88 -6.97 4.69
CA LEU A 193 3.85 -6.97 3.64
C LEU A 193 4.35 -7.65 2.37
N ASN A 194 5.58 -7.37 1.93
CA ASN A 194 6.17 -8.03 0.76
C ASN A 194 6.29 -9.55 0.96
N ARG A 195 6.58 -10.01 2.17
CA ARG A 195 6.64 -11.44 2.50
C ARG A 195 5.30 -12.16 2.25
N VAL A 196 4.17 -11.51 2.52
CA VAL A 196 2.84 -12.10 2.36
C VAL A 196 2.28 -11.87 0.95
N VAL A 197 2.43 -10.65 0.43
CA VAL A 197 1.82 -10.22 -0.83
C VAL A 197 2.65 -10.65 -2.05
N GLY A 198 3.98 -10.73 -1.92
CA GLY A 198 4.90 -11.06 -3.01
C GLY A 198 4.53 -12.34 -3.76
N PRO A 199 4.37 -13.49 -3.07
CA PRO A 199 4.01 -14.74 -3.73
C PRO A 199 2.66 -14.69 -4.46
N VAL A 200 1.70 -13.91 -3.95
CA VAL A 200 0.39 -13.73 -4.62
C VAL A 200 0.57 -12.89 -5.88
N LEU A 201 1.38 -11.83 -5.81
CA LEU A 201 1.68 -10.97 -6.95
C LEU A 201 2.41 -11.72 -8.06
N ASP A 202 3.40 -12.54 -7.71
CA ASP A 202 4.16 -13.35 -8.67
C ASP A 202 3.23 -14.26 -9.50
N VAL A 203 2.28 -14.93 -8.85
CA VAL A 203 1.28 -15.77 -9.54
C VAL A 203 0.39 -14.93 -10.47
N LEU A 204 0.01 -13.72 -10.06
CA LEU A 204 -0.82 -12.83 -10.89
C LEU A 204 -0.06 -12.28 -12.10
N GLU A 205 1.25 -12.08 -12.01
CA GLU A 205 2.11 -11.68 -13.14
C GLU A 205 2.43 -12.84 -14.08
N GLU A 206 2.71 -14.05 -13.55
CA GLU A 206 2.89 -15.24 -14.39
C GLU A 206 1.64 -15.57 -15.20
N GLY A 207 0.45 -15.35 -14.62
CA GLY A 207 -0.82 -15.49 -15.32
C GLY A 207 -1.05 -14.46 -16.43
N ARG A 208 -0.30 -13.35 -16.45
CA ARG A 208 -0.33 -12.34 -17.53
C ARG A 208 0.54 -12.74 -18.72
N ALA A 209 1.60 -13.51 -18.47
CA ALA A 209 2.55 -13.93 -19.49
C ALA A 209 2.08 -15.14 -20.32
N ARG A 210 0.95 -15.76 -19.96
CA ARG A 210 0.32 -16.88 -20.67
C ARG A 210 -0.88 -16.40 -21.47
#